data_AF-A0A5M9UDV6-F1
#
_entry.id   AF-A0A5M9UDV6-F1
#
_cell.length_a   1.000
_cell.length_b   1.000
_cell.length_c   1.000
_cell.angle_alpha   90.00
_cell.angle_beta   90.00
_cell.angle_gamma   90.00
#
_symmetry.space_group_name_H-M   'P 1'
#
loop_
_entity.id
_entity.type
_entity.pdbx_description
1 polymer ?
#
loop_
_entity_poly.entity_id
_entity_poly.type
_entity_poly.pdbx_seq_one_letter_code
_entity_poly.pdbx_strand_id
1 'polypeptide(L)'
;TRVPVDLYYSTNQRSFIRIGSAEDQVKRFVILNDRLRQVPSEQLRDTATYKYNRYGEIHPGMMSERTYQEYYRDKFTKMKTPVGGYSLLLMPEQLRTFIGPKTNIPTNASADVLRANAAIQQWYGEYSLPAEPYVVQAGTNLAEYGRTHGGLDAKSPIFLKNGYIVVNFNLESIQEGNLGAPHLQYIHAPLMNQWLLEGFQRQVEDSYGNSFTLRDGDVVFYHADRSSRDDFSAQVPH
;
A
#
# COMPACT_ATOMS: atom_id res chain seq x y z
N THR A 1 4.87 2.80 26.23
CA THR A 1 3.54 2.14 26.21
C THR A 1 2.84 2.44 24.90
N ARG A 2 2.23 1.45 24.24
CA ARG A 2 1.49 1.64 22.99
C ARG A 2 0.17 2.35 23.25
N VAL A 3 -0.13 3.37 22.46
CA VAL A 3 -1.41 4.11 22.51
C VAL A 3 -1.98 4.25 21.09
N PRO A 4 -3.31 4.19 20.90
CA PRO A 4 -3.91 4.55 19.63
C PRO A 4 -3.73 6.05 19.39
N VAL A 5 -3.47 6.44 18.14
CA VAL A 5 -3.19 7.82 17.75
C VAL A 5 -4.03 8.25 16.55
N ASP A 6 -4.32 9.54 16.49
CA ASP A 6 -4.80 10.20 15.28
C ASP A 6 -3.64 10.94 14.62
N LEU A 7 -3.58 10.84 13.30
CA LEU A 7 -2.57 11.52 12.49
C LEU A 7 -3.21 12.68 11.73
N TYR A 8 -2.49 13.80 11.69
CA TYR A 8 -2.90 14.99 10.97
C TYR A 8 -1.77 15.44 10.04
N TYR A 9 -2.12 16.12 8.96
CA TYR A 9 -1.14 16.76 8.07
C TYR A 9 -1.59 18.16 7.71
N SER A 10 -0.64 18.96 7.22
CA SER A 10 -0.92 20.30 6.73
C SER A 10 -0.58 20.40 5.25
N THR A 11 -1.35 21.20 4.53
CA THR A 11 -1.07 21.68 3.18
C THR A 11 -0.78 23.19 3.24
N ASN A 12 -0.39 23.78 2.11
CA ASN A 12 -0.19 25.24 2.05
C ASN A 12 -1.47 26.06 2.32
N GLN A 13 -2.65 25.43 2.23
CA GLN A 13 -3.95 26.09 2.30
C GLN A 13 -4.72 25.77 3.58
N ARG A 14 -4.43 24.62 4.19
CA ARG A 14 -5.16 24.10 5.36
C ARG A 14 -4.21 23.36 6.27
N SER A 15 -4.29 23.67 7.56
CA SER A 15 -3.49 23.03 8.59
C SER A 15 -4.30 21.97 9.33
N PHE A 16 -3.60 20.96 9.85
CA PHE A 16 -4.16 19.94 10.75
C PHE A 16 -5.41 19.24 10.18
N ILE A 17 -5.31 18.72 8.96
CA ILE A 17 -6.31 17.83 8.37
C ILE A 17 -6.10 16.42 8.94
N ARG A 18 -7.12 15.85 9.57
CA ARG A 18 -7.06 14.48 10.11
C ARG A 18 -7.07 13.47 8.97
N ILE A 19 -6.11 12.55 8.94
CA ILE A 19 -6.08 11.43 7.99
C ILE A 19 -7.36 10.60 8.12
N GLY A 20 -7.99 10.29 6.98
CA GLY A 20 -9.24 9.52 6.91
C GLY A 20 -10.52 10.28 7.32
N SER A 21 -10.42 11.56 7.66
CA SER A 21 -11.61 12.40 7.86
C SER A 21 -12.25 12.83 6.53
N ALA A 22 -13.45 13.42 6.60
CA ALA A 22 -14.09 14.01 5.42
C ALA A 22 -13.28 15.15 4.77
N GLU A 23 -12.35 15.76 5.51
CA GLU A 23 -11.46 16.80 4.99
C GLU A 23 -10.21 16.23 4.30
N ASP A 24 -9.89 14.95 4.54
CA ASP A 24 -8.80 14.25 3.87
C ASP A 24 -9.22 13.89 2.44
N GLN A 25 -8.80 14.73 1.50
CA GLN A 25 -9.10 14.61 0.08
C GLN A 25 -7.88 14.15 -0.73
N VAL A 26 -6.81 13.68 -0.08
CA VAL A 26 -5.60 13.25 -0.79
C VAL A 26 -5.87 12.00 -1.60
N LYS A 27 -5.56 12.09 -2.90
CA LYS A 27 -5.62 10.95 -3.82
C LYS A 27 -4.22 10.57 -4.24
N ARG A 28 -3.88 9.30 -4.07
CA ARG A 28 -2.62 8.70 -4.47
C ARG A 28 -2.82 7.80 -5.68
N PHE A 29 -1.75 7.65 -6.44
CA PHE A 29 -1.70 6.74 -7.57
C PHE A 29 -0.37 6.00 -7.59
N VAL A 30 -0.38 4.83 -8.21
CA VAL A 30 0.81 4.03 -8.51
C VAL A 30 0.89 3.81 -10.01
N ILE A 31 2.12 3.82 -10.53
CA ILE A 31 2.42 3.38 -11.88
C ILE A 31 3.10 2.01 -11.77
N LEU A 32 2.50 0.99 -12.39
CA LEU A 32 3.00 -0.39 -12.30
C LEU A 32 4.42 -0.48 -12.87
N ASN A 33 4.63 -0.01 -14.10
CA ASN A 33 5.93 -0.05 -14.75
C ASN A 33 6.71 1.27 -14.52
N ASP A 34 6.78 1.77 -13.28
CA ASP A 34 7.71 2.85 -12.97
C ASP A 34 9.17 2.35 -13.05
N ARG A 35 10.10 3.18 -13.52
CA ARG A 35 11.51 2.80 -13.73
C ARG A 35 12.14 2.26 -12.45
N LEU A 36 11.85 2.87 -11.29
CA LEU A 36 12.47 2.47 -10.02
C LEU A 36 11.86 1.21 -9.43
N ARG A 37 10.69 0.77 -9.91
CA ARG A 37 10.02 -0.44 -9.43
C ARG A 37 10.64 -1.72 -9.97
N GLN A 38 11.33 -1.64 -11.11
CA GLN A 38 12.03 -2.76 -11.73
C GLN A 38 11.14 -4.01 -11.93
N VAL A 39 9.87 -3.81 -12.33
CA VAL A 39 8.98 -4.94 -12.65
C VAL A 39 9.61 -5.74 -13.80
N PRO A 40 9.84 -7.05 -13.65
CA PRO A 40 10.53 -7.83 -14.67
C PRO A 40 9.76 -7.82 -16.00
N SER A 41 10.46 -7.59 -17.11
CA SER A 41 9.86 -7.51 -18.44
C SER A 41 9.12 -8.79 -18.84
N GLU A 42 9.61 -9.94 -18.39
CA GLU A 42 8.95 -11.23 -18.54
C GLU A 42 7.60 -11.28 -17.84
N GLN A 43 7.48 -10.81 -16.59
CA GLN A 43 6.20 -10.77 -15.88
C GLN A 43 5.17 -9.90 -16.62
N LEU A 44 5.60 -8.75 -17.16
CA LEU A 44 4.72 -7.87 -17.93
C LEU A 44 4.23 -8.56 -19.22
N ARG A 45 5.12 -9.24 -19.94
CA ARG A 45 4.80 -9.98 -21.17
C ARG A 45 3.85 -11.13 -20.88
N ASP A 46 4.12 -11.92 -19.83
CA ASP A 46 3.32 -13.08 -19.47
C ASP A 46 1.92 -12.65 -19.00
N THR A 47 1.83 -11.53 -18.28
CA THR A 47 0.55 -10.92 -17.88
C THR A 47 -0.23 -10.44 -19.09
N ALA A 48 0.42 -9.75 -20.04
CA ALA A 48 -0.21 -9.31 -21.28
C ALA A 48 -0.71 -10.50 -22.12
N THR A 49 0.09 -11.56 -22.22
CA THR A 49 -0.27 -12.80 -22.92
C THR A 49 -1.54 -13.41 -22.33
N TYR A 50 -1.62 -13.49 -20.99
CA TYR A 50 -2.82 -13.98 -20.33
C TYR A 50 -4.03 -13.10 -20.64
N LYS A 51 -3.91 -11.77 -20.46
CA LYS A 51 -5.01 -10.83 -20.69
C LYS A 51 -5.54 -10.90 -22.13
N TYR A 52 -4.64 -10.88 -23.12
CA TYR A 52 -4.99 -11.02 -24.53
C TYR A 52 -5.83 -12.27 -24.82
N ASN A 53 -5.42 -13.41 -24.25
CA ASN A 53 -6.06 -14.70 -24.53
C ASN A 53 -7.31 -14.97 -23.66
N ARG A 54 -7.49 -14.28 -22.52
CA ARG A 54 -8.51 -14.63 -21.51
C ARG A 54 -9.54 -13.57 -21.21
N TYR A 55 -9.23 -12.29 -21.40
CA TYR A 55 -10.18 -11.22 -21.06
C TYR A 55 -11.22 -11.03 -22.16
N GLY A 56 -10.92 -11.44 -23.40
CA GLY A 56 -11.85 -11.34 -24.52
C GLY A 56 -12.10 -9.91 -25.01
N GLU A 57 -11.40 -8.91 -24.46
CA GLU A 57 -11.51 -7.50 -24.84
C GLU A 57 -10.82 -7.19 -26.19
N ILE A 58 -9.80 -7.98 -26.53
CA ILE A 58 -8.99 -7.82 -27.75
C ILE A 58 -9.05 -9.13 -28.53
N HIS A 59 -9.44 -9.05 -29.80
CA HIS A 59 -9.48 -10.20 -30.70
C HIS A 59 -8.38 -10.11 -31.78
N PRO A 60 -7.93 -11.24 -32.36
CA PRO A 60 -6.85 -11.26 -33.35
C PRO A 60 -7.05 -10.36 -34.57
N GLY A 61 -8.30 -10.06 -34.95
CA GLY A 61 -8.61 -9.13 -36.04
C GLY A 61 -8.43 -7.64 -35.69
N MET A 62 -8.36 -7.29 -34.41
CA MET A 62 -8.13 -5.91 -33.95
C MET A 62 -6.64 -5.62 -33.75
N MET A 63 -5.92 -6.58 -33.16
CA MET A 63 -4.53 -6.40 -32.77
C MET A 63 -3.86 -7.75 -32.61
N SER A 64 -2.60 -7.88 -33.06
CA SER A 64 -1.80 -9.07 -32.80
C SER A 64 -1.39 -9.15 -31.32
N GLU A 65 -1.15 -10.34 -30.79
CA GLU A 65 -0.69 -10.51 -29.41
C GLU A 65 0.60 -9.71 -29.13
N ARG A 66 1.56 -9.73 -30.06
CA ARG A 66 2.81 -8.96 -29.93
C ARG A 66 2.55 -7.46 -29.80
N THR A 67 1.67 -6.92 -30.64
CA THR A 67 1.27 -5.50 -30.58
C THR A 67 0.58 -5.20 -29.26
N TYR A 68 -0.25 -6.12 -28.73
CA TYR A 68 -0.87 -5.96 -27.43
C TYR A 68 0.15 -6.00 -26.28
N GLN A 69 1.15 -6.89 -26.33
CA GLN A 69 2.22 -6.94 -25.34
C GLN A 69 3.03 -5.63 -25.30
N GLU A 70 3.34 -5.06 -26.46
CA GLU A 70 4.01 -3.75 -26.59
C GLU A 70 3.13 -2.63 -26.03
N TYR A 71 1.85 -2.57 -26.42
CA TYR A 71 0.88 -1.62 -25.86
C TYR A 71 0.75 -1.75 -24.34
N TYR A 72 0.63 -2.96 -23.82
CA TYR A 72 0.50 -3.22 -22.38
C TYR A 72 1.73 -2.68 -21.63
N ARG A 73 2.93 -3.04 -22.08
CA ARG A 73 4.20 -2.61 -21.46
C ARG A 73 4.42 -1.10 -21.54
N ASP A 74 4.16 -0.48 -22.69
CA ASP A 74 4.59 0.91 -22.94
C ASP A 74 3.51 1.93 -22.66
N LYS A 75 2.24 1.53 -22.61
CA LYS A 75 1.09 2.41 -22.38
C LYS A 75 0.32 2.01 -21.14
N PHE A 76 -0.26 0.81 -21.11
CA PHE A 76 -1.18 0.42 -20.03
C PHE A 76 -0.51 0.47 -18.65
N THR A 77 0.64 -0.19 -18.51
CA THR A 77 1.37 -0.28 -17.23
C THR A 77 2.04 1.03 -16.81
N LYS A 78 2.06 2.04 -17.70
CA LYS A 78 2.56 3.40 -17.43
C LYS A 78 1.44 4.35 -16.99
N MET A 79 0.18 3.92 -17.00
CA MET A 79 -0.94 4.73 -16.54
C MET A 79 -0.94 4.90 -15.01
N LYS A 80 -1.37 6.07 -14.56
CA LYS A 80 -1.61 6.34 -13.14
C LYS A 80 -2.83 5.55 -12.68
N THR A 81 -2.60 4.57 -11.81
CA THR A 81 -3.67 3.78 -11.21
C THR A 81 -4.01 4.35 -9.83
N PRO A 82 -5.26 4.79 -9.58
CA PRO A 82 -5.67 5.26 -8.26
C PRO A 82 -5.57 4.16 -7.21
N VAL A 83 -5.02 4.50 -6.05
CA VAL A 83 -4.80 3.53 -4.95
C VAL A 83 -5.38 3.98 -3.60
N GLY A 84 -6.21 5.02 -3.59
CA GLY A 84 -6.76 5.58 -2.35
C GLY A 84 -5.94 6.76 -1.83
N GLY A 85 -5.72 6.83 -0.53
CA GLY A 85 -5.15 7.98 0.19
C GLY A 85 -4.21 7.55 1.31
N TYR A 86 -4.11 8.33 2.38
CA TYR A 86 -3.28 7.96 3.54
C TYR A 86 -3.95 6.92 4.44
N SER A 87 -5.28 6.86 4.47
CA SER A 87 -6.06 5.91 5.29
C SER A 87 -6.39 4.59 4.59
N LEU A 88 -6.14 4.49 3.29
CA LEU A 88 -6.54 3.35 2.47
C LEU A 88 -5.56 3.13 1.32
N LEU A 89 -5.08 1.89 1.18
CA LEU A 89 -4.32 1.42 0.02
C LEU A 89 -5.14 0.37 -0.74
N LEU A 90 -5.64 0.73 -1.92
CA LEU A 90 -6.25 -0.18 -2.88
C LEU A 90 -5.21 -0.66 -3.88
N MET A 91 -5.16 -1.96 -4.12
CA MET A 91 -4.35 -2.57 -5.17
C MET A 91 -5.30 -3.19 -6.20
N PRO A 92 -5.75 -2.42 -7.21
CA PRO A 92 -6.63 -2.95 -8.25
C PRO A 92 -5.84 -3.69 -9.33
N GLU A 93 -6.53 -4.42 -10.20
CA GLU A 93 -5.91 -5.38 -11.12
C GLU A 93 -4.87 -4.79 -12.08
N GLN A 94 -4.89 -3.48 -12.30
CA GLN A 94 -3.89 -2.75 -13.08
C GLN A 94 -2.49 -2.80 -12.44
N LEU A 95 -2.41 -3.12 -11.14
CA LEU A 95 -1.16 -3.24 -10.38
C LEU A 95 -0.75 -4.70 -10.12
N ARG A 96 -1.39 -5.65 -10.80
CA ARG A 96 -1.10 -7.09 -10.67
C ARG A 96 -0.30 -7.62 -11.87
N THR A 97 0.65 -8.50 -11.58
CA THR A 97 1.30 -9.39 -12.57
C THR A 97 1.08 -10.86 -12.22
N PHE A 98 1.28 -11.73 -13.21
CA PHE A 98 1.26 -13.18 -13.05
C PHE A 98 2.67 -13.74 -13.05
N ILE A 99 2.96 -14.60 -12.07
CA ILE A 99 4.31 -15.13 -11.79
C ILE A 99 4.32 -16.65 -11.57
N GLY A 100 3.25 -17.34 -11.95
CA GLY A 100 3.13 -18.77 -11.78
C GLY A 100 4.06 -19.58 -12.69
N PRO A 101 4.11 -20.90 -12.50
CA PRO A 101 4.95 -21.77 -13.31
C PRO A 101 4.47 -21.83 -14.76
N LYS A 102 5.43 -21.82 -15.69
CA LYS A 102 5.21 -22.04 -17.14
C LYS A 102 5.70 -23.42 -17.60
N THR A 103 6.46 -24.10 -16.75
CA THR A 103 7.06 -25.42 -16.97
C THR A 103 6.76 -26.32 -15.79
N ASN A 104 7.03 -27.63 -15.93
CA ASN A 104 6.77 -28.64 -14.90
C ASN A 104 5.31 -28.65 -14.42
N ILE A 105 4.38 -28.26 -15.28
CA ILE A 105 2.95 -28.36 -15.02
C ILE A 105 2.58 -29.84 -15.15
N PRO A 106 1.99 -30.47 -14.11
CA PRO A 106 1.63 -31.88 -14.17
C PRO A 106 0.74 -32.19 -15.39
N THR A 107 1.07 -33.23 -16.15
CA THR A 107 0.33 -33.58 -17.38
C THR A 107 -1.10 -34.04 -17.11
N ASN A 108 -1.40 -34.46 -15.88
CA ASN A 108 -2.74 -34.78 -15.41
C ASN A 108 -3.51 -33.55 -14.89
N ALA A 109 -2.90 -32.37 -14.83
CA ALA A 109 -3.59 -31.15 -14.45
C ALA A 109 -4.52 -30.71 -15.58
N SER A 110 -5.76 -30.35 -15.24
CA SER A 110 -6.71 -29.75 -16.19
C SER A 110 -6.38 -28.30 -16.54
N ALA A 111 -5.27 -27.76 -16.04
CA ALA A 111 -4.86 -26.37 -16.21
C ALA A 111 -3.80 -26.26 -17.31
N ASP A 112 -4.07 -25.43 -18.32
CA ASP A 112 -3.06 -25.04 -19.29
C ASP A 112 -2.02 -24.06 -18.71
N VAL A 113 -0.98 -23.78 -19.50
CA VAL A 113 0.13 -22.91 -19.13
C VAL A 113 -0.32 -21.51 -18.71
N LEU A 114 -1.33 -20.93 -19.37
CA LEU A 114 -1.81 -19.60 -19.03
C LEU A 114 -2.50 -19.61 -17.67
N ARG A 115 -3.33 -20.63 -17.41
CA ARG A 115 -3.99 -20.79 -16.11
C ARG A 115 -2.99 -21.08 -14.99
N ALA A 116 -1.97 -21.89 -15.25
CA ALA A 116 -0.90 -22.15 -14.29
C ALA A 116 -0.10 -20.88 -13.97
N ASN A 117 0.24 -20.07 -14.98
CA ASN A 117 0.92 -18.80 -14.79
C ASN A 117 0.10 -17.82 -13.92
N ALA A 118 -1.21 -17.73 -14.14
CA ALA A 118 -2.09 -16.84 -13.38
C ALA A 118 -2.44 -17.31 -11.96
N ALA A 119 -2.05 -18.53 -11.59
CA ALA A 119 -2.31 -19.11 -10.27
C ALA A 119 -1.52 -18.42 -9.15
N ILE A 120 -0.37 -17.81 -9.48
CA ILE A 120 0.41 -16.99 -8.54
C ILE A 120 0.42 -15.56 -9.05
N GLN A 121 0.02 -14.64 -8.18
CA GLN A 121 -0.16 -13.23 -8.50
C GLN A 121 0.79 -12.41 -7.64
N GLN A 122 1.47 -11.45 -8.26
CA GLN A 122 2.25 -10.44 -7.55
C GLN A 122 1.56 -9.08 -7.69
N TRP A 123 1.39 -8.39 -6.58
CA TRP A 123 0.72 -7.09 -6.51
C TRP A 123 1.72 -6.01 -6.13
N TYR A 124 1.65 -4.86 -6.79
CA TYR A 124 2.58 -3.76 -6.58
C TYR A 124 1.85 -2.56 -5.97
N GLY A 125 2.11 -2.30 -4.69
CA GLY A 125 1.60 -1.14 -3.97
C GLY A 125 2.69 -0.15 -3.59
N GLU A 126 2.27 1.01 -3.09
CA GLU A 126 3.13 1.96 -2.39
C GLU A 126 2.32 2.58 -1.25
N TYR A 127 2.87 2.52 -0.04
CA TYR A 127 2.29 3.17 1.13
C TYR A 127 3.32 4.08 1.77
N SER A 128 2.85 5.23 2.25
CA SER A 128 3.63 6.12 3.10
C SER A 128 2.70 7.00 3.91
N LEU A 129 3.16 7.44 5.08
CA LEU A 129 2.53 8.54 5.79
C LEU A 129 2.81 9.88 5.06
N PRO A 130 2.06 10.95 5.40
CA PRO A 130 2.47 12.30 5.04
C PRO A 130 3.92 12.55 5.48
N ALA A 131 4.61 13.46 4.78
CA ALA A 131 6.02 13.73 5.07
C ALA A 131 6.28 14.17 6.52
N GLU A 132 5.36 14.97 7.08
CA GLU A 132 5.45 15.54 8.41
C GLU A 132 4.08 15.40 9.10
N PRO A 133 3.76 14.21 9.63
CA PRO A 133 2.49 13.98 10.28
C PRO A 133 2.52 14.52 11.72
N TYR A 134 1.48 15.21 12.14
CA TYR A 134 1.25 15.54 13.54
C TYR A 134 0.52 14.38 14.22
N VAL A 135 1.07 13.90 15.32
CA VAL A 135 0.55 12.73 16.04
C VAL A 135 -0.09 13.20 17.34
N VAL A 136 -1.33 12.81 17.61
CA VAL A 136 -1.97 13.01 18.93
C VAL A 136 -2.62 11.71 19.39
N GLN A 137 -2.91 11.60 20.68
CA GLN A 137 -3.69 10.47 21.17
C GLN A 137 -5.06 10.41 20.48
N ALA A 138 -5.52 9.21 20.10
CA ALA A 138 -6.77 9.05 19.37
C ALA A 138 -7.95 9.64 20.15
N GLY A 139 -8.84 10.34 19.43
CA GLY A 139 -10.00 11.02 20.00
C GLY A 139 -9.72 12.42 20.55
N THR A 140 -8.47 12.90 20.45
CA THR A 140 -8.11 14.27 20.87
C THR A 140 -8.83 15.30 20.00
N ASN A 141 -9.56 16.22 20.64
CA ASN A 141 -10.18 17.34 19.94
C ASN A 141 -9.16 18.50 19.76
N LEU A 142 -8.47 18.50 18.63
CA LEU A 142 -7.46 19.52 18.31
C LEU A 142 -8.03 20.95 18.26
N ALA A 143 -9.25 21.12 17.77
CA ALA A 143 -9.89 22.44 17.69
C ALA A 143 -10.14 23.00 19.09
N GLU A 144 -10.64 22.17 20.01
CA GLU A 144 -10.87 22.56 21.40
C GLU A 144 -9.56 22.82 22.14
N TYR A 145 -8.52 22.02 21.89
CA TYR A 145 -7.19 22.27 22.44
C TYR A 145 -6.67 23.64 21.99
N GLY A 146 -6.74 23.95 20.69
CA GLY A 146 -6.31 25.24 20.16
C GLY A 146 -7.07 26.42 20.77
N ARG A 147 -8.38 26.27 20.98
CA ARG A 147 -9.22 27.29 21.62
C ARG A 147 -8.84 27.54 23.09
N THR A 148 -8.46 26.50 23.82
CA THR A 148 -8.21 26.56 25.27
C THR A 148 -6.75 26.83 25.64
N HIS A 149 -5.81 26.63 24.72
CA HIS A 149 -4.36 26.74 24.97
C HIS A 149 -3.69 27.90 24.22
N GLY A 150 -4.48 28.90 23.80
CA GLY A 150 -3.96 30.12 23.17
C GLY A 150 -3.48 29.93 21.72
N GLY A 151 -3.94 28.87 21.05
CA GLY A 151 -3.58 28.54 19.67
C GLY A 151 -3.11 27.10 19.51
N LEU A 152 -2.92 26.71 18.26
CA LEU A 152 -2.34 25.42 17.88
C LEU A 152 -1.34 25.67 16.74
N ASP A 153 -0.10 25.26 16.95
CA ASP A 153 0.99 25.34 15.98
C ASP A 153 1.80 24.04 15.98
N ALA A 154 2.70 23.87 15.00
CA ALA A 154 3.52 22.66 14.85
C ALA A 154 4.40 22.30 16.07
N LYS A 155 4.63 23.25 16.99
CA LYS A 155 5.45 23.07 18.19
C LYS A 155 4.62 22.78 19.44
N SER A 156 3.29 22.78 19.31
CA SER A 156 2.38 22.58 20.42
C SER A 156 2.65 21.26 21.15
N PRO A 157 2.68 21.26 22.49
CA PRO A 157 3.13 20.12 23.28
C PRO A 157 2.17 18.92 23.25
N ILE A 158 0.97 19.10 22.70
CA ILE A 158 0.00 18.03 22.48
C ILE A 158 0.51 16.98 21.49
N PHE A 159 1.43 17.34 20.60
CA PHE A 159 1.95 16.42 19.59
C PHE A 159 2.94 15.42 20.18
N LEU A 160 2.63 14.14 19.99
CA LEU A 160 3.48 13.02 20.41
C LEU A 160 4.67 12.92 19.47
N LYS A 161 5.88 13.13 20.00
CA LYS A 161 7.14 13.05 19.24
C LYS A 161 8.01 11.87 19.67
N ASN A 162 7.79 11.33 20.86
CA ASN A 162 8.64 10.29 21.42
C ASN A 162 8.16 8.90 20.98
N GLY A 163 9.02 8.16 20.27
CA GLY A 163 8.79 6.78 19.87
C GLY A 163 8.45 6.61 18.39
N TYR A 164 7.64 5.60 18.09
CA TYR A 164 7.31 5.19 16.73
C TYR A 164 5.81 5.27 16.44
N ILE A 165 5.46 5.74 15.25
CA ILE A 165 4.15 5.51 14.63
C ILE A 165 4.20 4.10 14.01
N VAL A 166 3.38 3.19 14.53
CA VAL A 166 3.23 1.85 13.99
C VAL A 166 2.02 1.82 13.05
N VAL A 167 2.25 1.51 11.78
CA VAL A 167 1.19 1.34 10.79
C VAL A 167 0.74 -0.11 10.81
N ASN A 168 -0.50 -0.32 11.27
CA ASN A 168 -1.14 -1.62 11.30
C ASN A 168 -2.01 -1.81 10.04
N PHE A 169 -1.70 -2.82 9.23
CA PHE A 169 -2.45 -3.16 8.03
C PHE A 169 -3.46 -4.27 8.30
N ASN A 170 -4.73 -3.99 7.99
CA ASN A 170 -5.75 -5.01 7.79
C ASN A 170 -5.79 -5.37 6.30
N LEU A 171 -5.27 -6.54 5.93
CA LEU A 171 -5.17 -6.98 4.54
C LEU A 171 -6.38 -7.84 4.17
N GLU A 172 -7.05 -7.45 3.09
CA GLU A 172 -8.27 -8.08 2.62
C GLU A 172 -8.27 -8.15 1.09
N SER A 173 -8.89 -9.19 0.55
CA SER A 173 -9.34 -9.20 -0.84
C SER A 173 -10.80 -8.78 -0.90
N ILE A 174 -11.16 -8.05 -1.96
CA ILE A 174 -12.51 -7.56 -2.20
C ILE A 174 -12.95 -7.96 -3.61
N GLN A 175 -14.26 -8.00 -3.82
CA GLN A 175 -14.85 -8.23 -5.14
C GLN A 175 -15.54 -6.95 -5.61
N GLU A 176 -15.40 -6.63 -6.89
CA GLU A 176 -16.10 -5.52 -7.55
C GLU A 176 -15.90 -4.14 -6.87
N GLY A 177 -14.80 -3.96 -6.14
CA GLY A 177 -14.52 -2.73 -5.41
C GLY A 177 -15.35 -2.52 -4.13
N ASN A 178 -16.08 -3.53 -3.67
CA ASN A 178 -16.89 -3.42 -2.45
C ASN A 178 -16.03 -3.55 -1.17
N LEU A 179 -15.73 -2.41 -0.55
CA LEU A 179 -14.96 -2.34 0.71
C LEU A 179 -15.76 -2.78 1.95
N GLY A 180 -17.10 -2.85 1.85
CA GLY A 180 -17.96 -3.25 2.96
C GLY A 180 -18.15 -4.76 3.08
N ALA A 181 -17.63 -5.55 2.14
CA ALA A 181 -17.80 -7.00 2.07
C ALA A 181 -16.48 -7.69 1.70
N PRO A 182 -15.55 -7.88 2.66
CA PRO A 182 -14.30 -8.57 2.40
C PRO A 182 -14.55 -10.03 1.96
N HIS A 183 -13.82 -10.48 0.94
CA HIS A 183 -13.93 -11.83 0.39
C HIS A 183 -13.00 -12.82 1.11
N LEU A 184 -11.72 -12.47 1.22
CA LEU A 184 -10.73 -13.18 2.04
C LEU A 184 -10.05 -12.17 2.96
N GLN A 185 -9.82 -12.57 4.20
CA GLN A 185 -9.22 -11.71 5.23
C GLN A 185 -7.95 -12.36 5.76
N TYR A 186 -6.92 -11.55 5.99
CA TYR A 186 -5.63 -12.05 6.43
C TYR A 186 -5.57 -12.24 7.96
N ILE A 187 -6.26 -11.37 8.72
CA ILE A 187 -6.33 -11.42 10.19
C ILE A 187 -7.59 -12.13 10.68
N HIS A 188 -8.74 -11.78 10.10
CA HIS A 188 -10.07 -12.15 10.61
C HIS A 188 -10.75 -13.29 9.84
N ALA A 189 -9.98 -14.10 9.10
CA ALA A 189 -10.55 -15.28 8.44
C ALA A 189 -11.04 -16.32 9.46
N PRO A 190 -12.14 -17.04 9.17
CA PRO A 190 -12.79 -17.92 10.13
C PRO A 190 -11.96 -19.16 10.52
N LEU A 191 -11.08 -19.62 9.62
CA LEU A 191 -10.30 -20.83 9.83
C LEU A 191 -8.93 -20.59 10.43
N MET A 192 -8.26 -19.49 10.05
CA MET A 192 -6.90 -19.20 10.48
C MET A 192 -6.51 -17.76 10.23
N ASN A 193 -5.58 -17.26 11.06
CA ASN A 193 -4.89 -16.00 10.88
C ASN A 193 -3.57 -16.24 10.12
N GLN A 194 -3.39 -15.55 9.00
CA GLN A 194 -2.26 -15.79 8.09
C GLN A 194 -0.93 -15.26 8.65
N TRP A 195 -0.94 -14.18 9.44
CA TRP A 195 0.28 -13.71 10.13
C TRP A 195 0.86 -14.80 11.04
N LEU A 196 0.00 -15.53 11.74
CA LEU A 196 0.45 -16.63 12.60
C LEU A 196 1.01 -17.80 11.77
N LEU A 197 0.34 -18.15 10.68
CA LEU A 197 0.77 -19.25 9.80
C LEU A 197 2.13 -18.98 9.17
N GLU A 198 2.38 -17.74 8.76
CA GLU A 198 3.65 -17.31 8.14
C GLU A 198 4.77 -17.05 9.16
N GLY A 199 4.50 -17.21 10.46
CA GLY A 199 5.52 -17.12 11.51
C GLY A 199 5.86 -15.69 11.95
N PHE A 200 4.88 -14.78 11.93
CA PHE A 200 5.06 -13.39 12.33
C PHE A 200 5.71 -13.23 13.72
N GLN A 201 6.78 -12.44 13.79
CA GLN A 201 7.50 -12.17 15.03
C GLN A 201 6.75 -11.14 15.88
N ARG A 202 6.29 -11.56 17.06
CA ARG A 202 5.53 -10.70 17.98
C ARG A 202 6.39 -9.89 18.94
N GLN A 203 7.70 -10.05 18.87
CA GLN A 203 8.65 -9.28 19.65
C GLN A 203 9.79 -8.84 18.74
N VAL A 204 10.07 -7.53 18.76
CA VAL A 204 11.18 -6.92 18.04
C VAL A 204 11.94 -6.00 18.98
N GLU A 205 13.22 -5.83 18.73
CA GLU A 205 14.10 -4.93 19.47
C GLU A 205 14.59 -3.83 18.51
N ASP A 206 14.55 -2.57 18.92
CA ASP A 206 15.16 -1.49 18.13
C ASP A 206 16.68 -1.44 18.30
N SER A 207 17.33 -0.57 17.54
CA SER A 207 18.79 -0.35 17.63
C SER A 207 19.25 0.23 18.96
N TYR A 208 18.33 0.63 19.85
CA TYR A 208 18.60 1.21 21.16
C TYR A 208 18.34 0.22 22.30
N GLY A 209 17.96 -1.02 21.99
CA GLY A 209 17.71 -2.08 22.97
C GLY A 209 16.30 -2.08 23.55
N ASN A 210 15.37 -1.29 23.00
CA ASN A 210 13.99 -1.29 23.45
C ASN A 210 13.24 -2.45 22.79
N SER A 211 12.59 -3.28 23.60
CA SER A 211 11.71 -4.34 23.11
C SER A 211 10.27 -3.86 22.92
N PHE A 212 9.65 -4.24 21.81
CA PHE A 212 8.26 -3.94 21.47
C PHE A 212 7.47 -5.22 21.24
N THR A 213 6.25 -5.28 21.78
CA THR A 213 5.29 -6.31 21.43
C THR A 213 4.46 -5.88 20.23
N LEU A 214 4.50 -6.67 19.17
CA LEU A 214 3.76 -6.43 17.93
C LEU A 214 2.40 -7.12 17.96
N ARG A 215 1.45 -6.51 17.28
CA ARG A 215 0.15 -7.08 16.95
C ARG A 215 0.17 -7.50 15.49
N ASP A 216 -0.61 -8.52 15.17
CA ASP A 216 -0.80 -8.96 13.79
C ASP A 216 -1.19 -7.75 12.92
N GLY A 217 -0.51 -7.58 11.79
CA GLY A 217 -0.67 -6.41 10.91
C GLY A 217 0.29 -5.25 11.18
N ASP A 218 1.08 -5.24 12.26
CA ASP A 218 2.12 -4.21 12.45
C ASP A 218 3.28 -4.43 11.46
N VAL A 219 3.35 -3.62 10.40
CA VAL A 219 4.31 -3.82 9.30
C VAL A 219 5.35 -2.70 9.21
N VAL A 220 4.96 -1.44 9.41
CA VAL A 220 5.85 -0.29 9.17
C VAL A 220 5.96 0.59 10.41
N PHE A 221 7.17 1.02 10.72
CA PHE A 221 7.51 1.85 11.87
C PHE A 221 8.13 3.17 11.38
N TYR A 222 7.48 4.28 11.69
CA TYR A 222 8.01 5.62 11.43
C TYR A 222 8.45 6.26 12.75
N HIS A 223 9.60 6.92 12.76
CA HIS A 223 9.98 7.77 13.88
C HIS A 223 8.98 8.93 14.01
N ALA A 224 8.40 9.12 15.20
CA ALA A 224 7.39 10.16 15.43
C ALA A 224 7.99 11.57 15.51
N ASP A 225 9.31 11.69 15.70
CA ASP A 225 10.08 12.93 15.76
C ASP A 225 10.77 13.30 14.44
N ARG A 226 10.64 12.47 13.39
CA ARG A 226 11.31 12.68 12.09
C ARG A 226 10.33 12.86 10.95
N SER A 227 10.74 13.65 9.98
CA SER A 227 10.04 13.88 8.72
C SER A 227 10.78 13.19 7.59
N SER A 228 10.04 12.71 6.58
CA SER A 228 10.67 12.25 5.34
C SER A 228 11.43 13.37 4.61
N ARG A 229 11.25 14.63 5.01
CA ARG A 229 12.02 15.78 4.51
C ARG A 229 13.42 15.86 5.13
N ASP A 230 13.60 15.31 6.33
CA ASP A 230 14.89 15.32 7.03
C ASP A 230 15.91 14.40 6.33
N ASP A 231 15.42 13.39 5.60
CA ASP A 231 16.23 12.46 4.82
C ASP A 231 16.77 13.07 3.51
N PHE A 232 16.21 14.21 3.07
CA PHE A 232 16.70 14.96 1.92
C PHE A 232 17.44 16.22 2.40
N SER A 233 18.71 16.07 2.76
CA SER A 233 19.55 17.26 2.93
C SER A 233 19.82 17.89 1.56
N ALA A 234 19.55 19.19 1.44
CA ALA A 234 19.79 19.98 0.22
C ALA A 234 21.29 20.17 -0.11
N GLN A 235 22.18 19.34 0.44
CA GLN A 235 23.62 19.36 0.22
C GLN A 235 24.09 18.11 -0.52
N VAL A 236 23.51 17.84 -1.68
CA VAL A 236 24.23 17.15 -2.75
C VAL A 236 23.95 17.92 -4.04
N PRO A 237 24.90 18.74 -4.55
CA PRO A 237 24.82 19.20 -5.92
C PRO A 237 24.92 17.97 -6.82
N HIS A 238 23.91 17.75 -7.65
CA HIS A 238 23.99 16.86 -8.80
C HIS A 238 24.74 17.55 -9.94
#